data_AF-A0A8X8K3G5-F1
#
_entry.id   AF-A0A8X8K3G5-F1
#
_cell.length_a   1.000
_cell.length_b   1.000
_cell.length_c   1.000
_cell.angle_alpha   90.00
_cell.angle_beta   90.00
_cell.angle_gamma   90.00
#
_symmetry.space_group_name_H-M   'P 1'
#
loop_
_entity.id
_entity.type
_entity.pdbx_description
1 polymer ?
#
loop_
_entity_poly.entity_id
_entity_poly.type
_entity_poly.pdbx_seq_one_letter_code
_entity_poly.pdbx_strand_id
1 'polypeptide(L)'
;MSYARKSVVVRARLLAPAVLLIGLAACSGKDETAAPATDAKPAAAAPAATAPAAEPAVSSKVQAMGSEELREAASQALRDNRMYAPAGDNAIEYYLALRDKTPDDASVKSALTDLLPYTLIAAEQNMAREDFEEGQRLIALIEKVDPKAPALPRLKQGITRGVEVAALRTTEETERVKREAEAKTKQLAEQQKLAEQRTREAAAAQQIASQQAAATPAAAAPAPAAQDAERQAAARREAEQRQQQAAAQAAAAAAARQTAAPTLRPVSTPAPRYPADALRSNTSGEVLVEITVGTDGSVTSARVLRATPARTFDREALAAVKRWRFEPVAAPVTTRRTLAFSPGG
;
A
#
# COMPACT_ATOMS: atom_id res chain seq x y z
N MET A 1 42.25 52.11 7.54
CA MET A 1 41.90 52.72 8.84
C MET A 1 40.84 51.82 9.49
N SER A 2 41.17 50.67 10.07
CA SER A 2 41.75 50.45 11.40
C SER A 2 41.11 51.29 12.49
N TYR A 3 40.17 50.72 13.26
CA TYR A 3 40.09 50.89 14.72
C TYR A 3 39.34 49.70 15.34
N ALA A 4 39.88 49.25 16.47
CA ALA A 4 39.67 47.94 17.07
C ALA A 4 38.75 47.97 18.31
N ARG A 5 38.14 46.81 18.58
CA ARG A 5 37.79 46.17 19.86
C ARG A 5 37.04 46.97 20.94
N LYS A 6 35.95 46.37 21.43
CA LYS A 6 35.89 45.87 22.82
C LYS A 6 34.82 44.78 23.00
N SER A 7 35.30 43.63 23.46
CA SER A 7 34.55 42.45 23.87
C SER A 7 33.95 42.68 25.27
N VAL A 8 32.74 42.17 25.52
CA VAL A 8 32.24 41.96 26.89
C VAL A 8 31.86 40.49 27.05
N VAL A 9 32.60 39.86 27.96
CA VAL A 9 32.45 38.50 28.47
C VAL A 9 31.41 38.54 29.58
N VAL A 10 30.44 37.61 29.58
CA VAL A 10 29.62 37.33 30.76
C VAL A 10 29.92 35.90 31.22
N ARG A 11 30.59 35.78 32.37
CA ARG A 11 30.88 34.53 33.08
C ARG A 11 29.81 34.28 34.15
N ALA A 12 29.31 33.05 34.11
CA ALA A 12 28.85 32.15 35.18
C ALA A 12 28.70 32.67 36.63
N ARG A 13 27.58 32.28 37.27
CA ARG A 13 27.56 31.87 38.68
C ARG A 13 26.68 30.64 38.90
N LEU A 14 27.33 29.58 39.40
CA LEU A 14 26.78 28.40 40.06
C LEU A 14 25.98 28.78 41.31
N LEU A 15 25.03 27.93 41.72
CA LEU A 15 24.84 27.44 43.11
C LEU A 15 23.63 26.47 43.20
N ALA A 16 23.93 25.18 43.39
CA ALA A 16 23.15 24.17 44.14
C ALA A 16 24.06 23.76 45.33
N PRO A 17 23.63 23.14 46.46
CA PRO A 17 22.65 22.04 46.54
C PRO A 17 21.77 22.00 47.83
N ALA A 18 20.80 21.08 47.90
CA ALA A 18 20.26 20.58 49.17
C ALA A 18 19.79 19.12 49.03
N VAL A 19 20.54 18.24 49.69
CA VAL A 19 20.28 16.82 49.93
C VAL A 19 19.40 16.70 51.17
N LEU A 20 18.35 15.88 51.12
CA LEU A 20 17.62 15.45 52.32
C LEU A 20 17.50 13.92 52.32
N LEU A 21 18.28 13.29 53.19
CA LEU A 21 18.20 11.89 53.60
C LEU A 21 17.46 11.83 54.93
N ILE A 22 16.39 11.04 55.04
CA ILE A 22 15.87 10.54 56.32
C ILE A 22 15.59 9.04 56.15
N GLY A 23 16.18 8.24 57.03
CA GLY A 23 16.04 6.78 57.08
C GLY A 23 15.07 6.29 58.16
N LEU A 24 14.41 5.18 57.82
CA LEU A 24 14.06 3.98 58.61
C LEU A 24 13.61 4.10 60.08
N ALA A 25 12.39 3.60 60.33
CA ALA A 25 11.99 2.94 61.57
C ALA A 25 11.08 1.74 61.24
N ALA A 26 11.09 0.74 62.12
CA ALA A 26 10.88 -0.68 61.85
C ALA A 26 9.53 -1.27 62.35
N CYS A 27 9.16 -2.40 61.73
CA CYS A 27 8.48 -3.61 62.25
C CYS A 27 7.09 -3.61 62.94
N SER A 28 6.22 -4.48 62.37
CA SER A 28 5.48 -5.62 62.98
C SER A 28 4.06 -5.47 63.58
N GLY A 29 3.16 -6.37 63.15
CA GLY A 29 1.84 -6.71 63.71
C GLY A 29 0.87 -7.16 62.59
N LYS A 30 0.70 -8.47 62.28
CA LYS A 30 -0.09 -9.56 62.90
C LYS A 30 -1.53 -9.68 62.32
N ASP A 31 -1.87 -10.93 61.99
CA ASP A 31 -2.97 -11.50 61.19
C ASP A 31 -4.43 -11.14 61.58
N GLU A 32 -5.37 -11.15 60.62
CA GLU A 32 -6.44 -12.18 60.48
C GLU A 32 -7.39 -11.92 59.27
N THR A 33 -8.06 -12.99 58.85
CA THR A 33 -8.66 -13.37 57.56
C THR A 33 -10.02 -12.75 57.18
N ALA A 34 -10.23 -12.46 55.88
CA ALA A 34 -11.50 -12.70 55.14
C ALA A 34 -11.31 -12.54 53.61
N ALA A 35 -11.83 -13.50 52.83
CA ALA A 35 -11.96 -13.49 51.36
C ALA A 35 -13.45 -13.67 50.99
N PRO A 36 -13.90 -13.66 49.71
CA PRO A 36 -13.27 -13.22 48.46
C PRO A 36 -14.18 -12.26 47.64
N ALA A 37 -13.65 -11.61 46.60
CA ALA A 37 -14.25 -11.52 45.25
C ALA A 37 -13.66 -10.39 44.38
N THR A 38 -13.54 -10.72 43.10
CA THR A 38 -13.45 -9.85 41.90
C THR A 38 -12.15 -9.11 41.59
N ASP A 39 -11.41 -9.71 40.65
CA ASP A 39 -10.82 -9.10 39.45
C ASP A 39 -10.17 -7.71 39.57
N ALA A 40 -8.86 -7.71 39.78
CA ALA A 40 -7.98 -6.67 39.23
C ALA A 40 -6.56 -7.23 39.05
N LYS A 41 -6.27 -7.68 37.82
CA LYS A 41 -4.91 -7.92 37.32
C LYS A 41 -4.09 -6.63 37.50
N PRO A 42 -2.93 -6.63 38.18
CA PRO A 42 -2.05 -5.47 38.17
C PRO A 42 -1.49 -5.33 36.75
N ALA A 43 -1.79 -4.19 36.12
CA ALA A 43 -1.06 -3.73 34.96
C ALA A 43 0.40 -3.54 35.39
N ALA A 44 1.21 -4.57 35.12
CA ALA A 44 2.65 -4.45 35.13
C ALA A 44 2.99 -3.31 34.18
N ALA A 45 3.58 -2.26 34.75
CA ALA A 45 4.19 -1.18 34.00
C ALA A 45 5.11 -1.80 32.94
N ALA A 46 4.73 -1.64 31.68
CA ALA A 46 5.60 -1.95 30.56
C ALA A 46 6.93 -1.21 30.81
N PRO A 47 8.08 -1.90 30.82
CA PRO A 47 9.33 -1.19 30.82
C PRO A 47 9.33 -0.36 29.54
N ALA A 48 9.49 0.97 29.71
CA ALA A 48 9.75 1.88 28.62
C ALA A 48 10.82 1.24 27.74
N ALA A 49 10.48 1.03 26.46
CA ALA A 49 11.40 0.57 25.46
C ALA A 49 12.58 1.55 25.44
N THR A 50 13.63 1.18 26.16
CA THR A 50 14.93 1.80 26.03
C THR A 50 15.35 1.49 24.61
N ALA A 51 15.52 2.53 23.79
CA ALA A 51 16.10 2.38 22.47
C ALA A 51 17.31 1.44 22.58
N PRO A 52 17.41 0.37 21.78
CA PRO A 52 18.52 -0.56 21.89
C PRO A 52 19.80 0.27 21.70
N ALA A 53 20.61 0.34 22.75
CA ALA A 53 21.95 0.86 22.64
C ALA A 53 22.63 0.07 21.52
N ALA A 54 23.24 0.76 20.56
CA ALA A 54 23.94 0.15 19.44
C ALA A 54 24.80 -1.01 19.97
N GLU A 55 24.41 -2.25 19.63
CA GLU A 55 25.13 -3.41 20.11
C GLU A 55 26.57 -3.32 19.59
N PRO A 56 27.57 -3.61 20.44
CA PRO A 56 28.95 -3.60 19.99
C PRO A 56 29.09 -4.54 18.78
N ALA A 57 29.93 -4.17 17.81
CA ALA A 57 30.10 -4.93 16.57
C ALA A 57 30.36 -6.44 16.78
N VAL A 58 30.94 -6.80 17.93
CA VAL A 58 31.01 -8.16 18.45
C VAL A 58 30.20 -8.22 19.75
N SER A 59 29.23 -9.11 19.84
CA SER A 59 28.37 -9.25 21.03
C SER A 59 29.17 -9.52 22.32
N SER A 60 28.73 -8.97 23.45
CA SER A 60 29.35 -9.19 24.77
C SER A 60 29.35 -10.67 25.17
N LYS A 61 28.32 -11.43 24.78
CA LYS A 61 28.25 -12.89 24.95
C LYS A 61 29.43 -13.55 24.26
N VAL A 62 29.68 -13.19 23.00
CA VAL A 62 30.77 -13.74 22.20
C VAL A 62 32.13 -13.37 22.79
N GLN A 63 32.31 -12.14 23.24
CA GLN A 63 33.57 -11.70 23.87
C GLN A 63 33.90 -12.49 25.16
N ALA A 64 32.86 -12.91 25.91
CA ALA A 64 33.01 -13.64 27.16
C ALA A 64 33.38 -15.13 26.98
N MET A 65 33.20 -15.71 25.80
CA MET A 65 33.44 -17.14 25.53
C MET A 65 34.93 -17.52 25.64
N GLY A 66 35.20 -18.80 25.93
CA GLY A 66 36.56 -19.34 25.99
C GLY A 66 37.20 -19.47 24.61
N SER A 67 38.54 -19.48 24.51
CA SER A 67 39.23 -19.57 23.20
C SER A 67 38.98 -20.89 22.46
N GLU A 68 38.77 -21.99 23.17
CA GLU A 68 38.45 -23.29 22.56
C GLU A 68 37.00 -23.31 22.06
N GLU A 69 36.07 -22.88 22.91
CA GLU A 69 34.64 -22.71 22.60
C GLU A 69 34.43 -21.80 21.37
N LEU A 70 35.15 -20.68 21.30
CA LEU A 70 35.09 -19.77 20.17
C LEU A 70 35.57 -20.41 18.86
N ARG A 71 36.59 -21.28 18.89
CA ARG A 71 37.11 -21.96 17.69
C ARG A 71 36.12 -22.99 17.18
N GLU A 72 35.49 -23.73 18.09
CA GLU A 72 34.42 -24.67 17.74
C GLU A 72 33.20 -23.93 17.18
N ALA A 73 32.75 -22.87 17.86
CA ALA A 73 31.62 -22.04 17.41
C ALA A 73 31.88 -21.38 16.05
N ALA A 74 33.09 -20.85 15.81
CA ALA A 74 33.49 -20.29 14.53
C ALA A 74 33.42 -21.34 13.41
N SER A 75 34.00 -22.53 13.65
CA SER A 75 34.01 -23.63 12.68
C SER A 75 32.59 -24.12 12.38
N GLN A 76 31.74 -24.21 13.41
CA GLN A 76 30.34 -24.57 13.27
C GLN A 76 29.57 -23.52 12.47
N ALA A 77 29.75 -22.23 12.77
CA ALA A 77 29.11 -21.15 12.04
C ALA A 77 29.49 -21.16 10.55
N LEU A 78 30.75 -21.44 10.19
CA LEU A 78 31.16 -21.61 8.80
C LEU A 78 30.45 -22.79 8.12
N ARG A 79 30.37 -23.95 8.79
CA ARG A 79 29.65 -25.14 8.29
C ARG A 79 28.17 -24.85 8.04
N ASP A 80 27.57 -24.06 8.91
CA ASP A 80 26.16 -23.65 8.81
C ASP A 80 25.95 -22.44 7.88
N ASN A 81 27.00 -21.99 7.19
CA ASN A 81 27.00 -20.86 6.28
C ASN A 81 26.63 -19.50 6.94
N ARG A 82 26.86 -19.38 8.25
CA ARG A 82 26.61 -18.19 9.07
C ARG A 82 27.86 -17.33 9.15
N MET A 83 28.19 -16.70 8.02
CA MET A 83 29.46 -15.97 7.86
C MET A 83 29.50 -14.66 8.65
N TYR A 84 28.42 -13.87 8.57
CA TYR A 84 28.32 -12.53 9.17
C TYR A 84 26.98 -12.26 9.85
N ALA A 85 26.00 -13.14 9.67
CA ALA A 85 24.66 -13.05 10.24
C ALA A 85 24.23 -14.44 10.75
N PRO A 86 23.37 -14.50 11.78
CA PRO A 86 22.81 -13.39 12.56
C PRO A 86 23.82 -12.73 13.51
N ALA A 87 23.51 -11.55 14.04
CA ALA A 87 24.37 -10.85 15.01
C ALA A 87 24.58 -11.69 16.29
N GLY A 88 25.80 -11.69 16.82
CA GLY A 88 26.18 -12.44 18.03
C GLY A 88 26.30 -13.96 17.85
N ASP A 89 26.05 -14.49 16.66
CA ASP A 89 26.09 -15.93 16.37
C ASP A 89 26.52 -16.19 14.90
N ASN A 90 27.73 -15.74 14.58
CA ASN A 90 28.31 -15.82 13.25
C ASN A 90 29.84 -15.97 13.30
N ALA A 91 30.41 -16.49 12.20
CA ALA A 91 31.82 -16.83 12.12
C ALA A 91 32.76 -15.63 12.30
N ILE A 92 32.46 -14.48 11.67
CA ILE A 92 33.34 -13.30 11.76
C ILE A 92 33.43 -12.76 13.20
N GLU A 93 32.33 -12.70 13.95
CA GLU A 93 32.34 -12.27 15.36
C GLU A 93 33.15 -13.24 16.24
N TYR A 94 33.01 -14.55 16.03
CA TYR A 94 33.80 -15.55 16.74
C TYR A 94 35.30 -15.43 16.44
N TYR A 95 35.68 -15.26 15.17
CA TYR A 95 37.09 -15.07 14.80
C TYR A 95 37.66 -13.74 15.27
N LEU A 96 36.86 -12.67 15.33
CA LEU A 96 37.28 -11.40 15.92
C LEU A 96 37.56 -11.55 17.41
N ALA A 97 36.67 -12.22 18.16
CA ALA A 97 36.88 -12.49 19.58
C ALA A 97 38.08 -13.42 19.82
N LEU A 98 38.32 -14.41 18.94
CA LEU A 98 39.53 -15.23 18.97
C LEU A 98 40.79 -14.41 18.76
N ARG A 99 40.80 -13.53 17.76
CA ARG A 99 41.96 -12.68 17.46
C ARG A 99 42.35 -11.82 18.66
N ASP A 100 41.38 -11.30 19.39
CA ASP A 100 41.64 -10.48 20.58
C ASP A 100 42.30 -11.30 21.71
N LYS A 101 42.05 -12.62 21.78
CA LYS A 101 42.68 -13.54 22.76
C LYS A 101 43.98 -14.17 22.25
N THR A 102 44.10 -14.39 20.94
CA THR A 102 45.28 -14.98 20.29
C THR A 102 45.70 -14.13 19.08
N PRO A 103 46.32 -12.95 19.29
CA PRO A 103 46.64 -12.00 18.21
C PRO A 103 47.63 -12.52 17.17
N ASP A 104 48.42 -13.54 17.52
CA ASP A 104 49.47 -14.09 16.66
C ASP A 104 49.04 -15.36 15.91
N ASP A 105 47.80 -15.82 16.06
CA ASP A 105 47.30 -17.00 15.35
C ASP A 105 47.09 -16.70 13.86
N ALA A 106 47.95 -17.27 13.02
CA ALA A 106 47.89 -17.11 11.57
C ALA A 106 46.59 -17.68 10.95
N SER A 107 46.02 -18.72 11.55
CA SER A 107 44.77 -19.33 11.07
C SER A 107 43.58 -18.37 11.23
N VAL A 108 43.52 -17.66 12.36
CA VAL A 108 42.49 -16.65 12.64
C VAL A 108 42.62 -15.46 11.68
N LYS A 109 43.84 -14.98 11.43
CA LYS A 109 44.11 -13.90 10.46
C LYS A 109 43.67 -14.27 9.04
N SER A 110 43.99 -15.50 8.61
CA SER A 110 43.57 -16.02 7.29
C SER A 110 42.05 -16.08 7.19
N ALA A 111 41.38 -16.69 8.17
CA ALA A 111 39.92 -16.82 8.17
C ALA A 111 39.20 -15.45 8.10
N LEU A 112 39.69 -14.44 8.84
CA LEU A 112 39.14 -13.09 8.78
C LEU A 112 39.34 -12.43 7.41
N THR A 113 40.46 -12.71 6.74
CA THR A 113 40.73 -12.21 5.38
C THR A 113 39.80 -12.88 4.36
N ASP A 114 39.53 -14.17 4.51
CA ASP A 114 38.62 -14.92 3.63
C ASP A 114 37.15 -14.51 3.80
N LEU A 115 36.76 -14.11 5.02
CA LEU A 115 35.40 -13.66 5.33
C LEU A 115 35.12 -12.21 4.89
N LEU A 116 36.17 -11.37 4.79
CA LEU A 116 36.03 -9.95 4.53
C LEU A 116 35.25 -9.62 3.24
N PRO A 117 35.51 -10.26 2.07
CA PRO A 117 34.76 -9.99 0.85
C PRO A 117 33.26 -10.25 0.99
N TYR A 118 32.87 -11.31 1.70
CA TYR A 118 31.46 -11.64 1.92
C TYR A 118 30.76 -10.63 2.81
N THR A 119 31.44 -10.17 3.86
CA THR A 119 30.90 -9.15 4.77
C THR A 119 30.76 -7.79 4.08
N LEU A 120 31.69 -7.46 3.18
CA LEU A 120 31.61 -6.27 2.34
C LEU A 120 30.39 -6.30 1.43
N ILE A 121 30.19 -7.41 0.70
CA ILE A 121 29.02 -7.56 -0.19
C ILE A 121 27.72 -7.46 0.61
N ALA A 122 27.66 -8.08 1.79
CA ALA A 122 26.50 -8.00 2.67
C ALA A 122 26.19 -6.56 3.12
N ALA A 123 27.23 -5.80 3.50
CA ALA A 123 27.08 -4.40 3.89
C ALA A 123 26.47 -3.57 2.74
N GLU A 124 26.98 -3.73 1.51
CA GLU A 124 26.48 -3.03 0.33
C GLU A 124 25.03 -3.41 0.01
N GLN A 125 24.68 -4.70 0.10
CA GLN A 125 23.31 -5.16 -0.15
C GLN A 125 22.32 -4.61 0.89
N ASN A 126 22.69 -4.54 2.17
CA ASN A 126 21.83 -3.97 3.20
C ASN A 126 21.66 -2.46 3.03
N MET A 127 22.73 -1.74 2.67
CA MET A 127 22.63 -0.32 2.28
C MET A 127 21.70 -0.11 1.09
N ALA A 128 21.76 -0.98 0.07
CA ALA A 128 20.89 -0.91 -1.09
C ALA A 128 19.42 -1.21 -0.77
N ARG A 129 19.16 -2.01 0.27
CA ARG A 129 17.82 -2.30 0.81
C ARG A 129 17.32 -1.26 1.81
N GLU A 130 18.06 -0.16 2.02
CA GLU A 130 17.82 0.84 3.07
C GLU A 130 17.82 0.27 4.51
N ASP A 131 18.41 -0.92 4.71
CA ASP A 131 18.67 -1.50 6.03
C ASP A 131 19.99 -0.94 6.57
N PHE A 132 19.93 0.32 7.00
CA PHE A 132 21.10 1.07 7.45
C PHE A 132 21.62 0.59 8.81
N GLU A 133 20.79 0.02 9.66
CA GLU A 133 21.20 -0.49 10.98
C GLU A 133 22.13 -1.70 10.80
N GLU A 134 21.69 -2.69 10.02
CA GLU A 134 22.52 -3.87 9.72
C GLU A 134 23.73 -3.49 8.86
N GLY A 135 23.57 -2.56 7.91
CA GLY A 135 24.68 -1.99 7.16
C GLY A 135 25.76 -1.38 8.05
N GLN A 136 25.38 -0.61 9.08
CA GLN A 136 26.31 -0.01 10.04
C GLN A 136 27.06 -1.07 10.85
N ARG A 137 26.36 -2.10 11.32
CA ARG A 137 26.96 -3.22 12.05
C ARG A 137 28.02 -3.94 11.20
N LEU A 138 27.69 -4.25 9.95
CA LEU A 138 28.62 -4.92 9.03
C LEU A 138 29.84 -4.05 8.69
N ILE A 139 29.67 -2.73 8.53
CA ILE A 139 30.80 -1.80 8.37
C ILE A 139 31.70 -1.81 9.60
N ALA A 140 31.12 -1.84 10.81
CA ALA A 140 31.90 -1.91 12.05
C ALA A 140 32.67 -3.23 12.16
N LEU A 141 32.11 -4.35 11.69
CA LEU A 141 32.82 -5.64 11.57
C LEU A 141 33.99 -5.55 10.57
N ILE A 142 33.77 -4.98 9.40
CA ILE A 142 34.81 -4.76 8.38
C ILE A 142 35.95 -3.91 8.96
N GLU A 143 35.63 -2.82 9.65
CA GLU A 143 36.61 -1.95 10.31
C GLU A 143 37.38 -2.66 11.43
N LYS A 144 36.71 -3.56 12.18
CA LYS A 144 37.37 -4.39 13.18
C LYS A 144 38.31 -5.41 12.55
N VAL A 145 37.98 -5.97 11.38
CA VAL A 145 38.86 -6.90 10.66
C VAL A 145 40.07 -6.16 10.07
N ASP A 146 39.81 -5.13 9.27
CA ASP A 146 40.83 -4.30 8.63
C ASP A 146 40.42 -2.82 8.66
N PRO A 147 40.99 -2.03 9.59
CA PRO A 147 40.75 -0.59 9.67
C PRO A 147 41.19 0.20 8.42
N LYS A 148 42.06 -0.38 7.58
CA LYS A 148 42.59 0.23 6.36
C LYS A 148 41.88 -0.26 5.09
N ALA A 149 40.78 -1.02 5.23
CA ALA A 149 40.05 -1.53 4.09
C ALA A 149 39.59 -0.38 3.16
N PRO A 150 39.90 -0.43 1.86
CA PRO A 150 39.68 0.68 0.94
C PRO A 150 38.21 1.04 0.73
N ALA A 151 37.29 0.12 1.04
CA ALA A 151 35.86 0.35 0.94
C ALA A 151 35.28 1.20 2.09
N LEU A 152 35.92 1.23 3.27
CA LEU A 152 35.36 1.86 4.48
C LEU A 152 34.96 3.33 4.31
N PRO A 153 35.79 4.21 3.70
CA PRO A 153 35.40 5.61 3.53
C PRO A 153 34.12 5.75 2.69
N ARG A 154 34.02 4.98 1.59
CA ARG A 154 32.84 4.98 0.72
C ARG A 154 31.61 4.46 1.43
N LEU A 155 31.72 3.36 2.18
CA LEU A 155 30.60 2.76 2.91
C LEU A 155 30.08 3.69 4.01
N LYS A 156 30.97 4.26 4.83
CA LYS A 156 30.59 5.20 5.89
C LYS A 156 29.88 6.43 5.33
N GLN A 157 30.42 7.03 4.27
CA GLN A 157 29.78 8.17 3.60
C GLN A 157 28.43 7.78 2.99
N GLY A 158 28.34 6.60 2.38
CA GLY A 158 27.11 6.07 1.79
C GLY A 158 26.00 5.89 2.81
N ILE A 159 26.31 5.35 4.00
CA ILE A 159 25.34 5.21 5.09
C ILE A 159 24.89 6.56 5.60
N THR A 160 25.81 7.48 5.92
CA THR A 160 25.43 8.80 6.43
C THR A 160 24.48 9.51 5.48
N ARG A 161 24.79 9.48 4.18
CA ARG A 161 23.93 10.07 3.15
C ARG A 161 22.61 9.33 3.01
N GLY A 162 22.61 8.00 3.06
CA GLY A 162 21.41 7.18 2.96
C GLY A 162 20.43 7.45 4.10
N VAL A 163 20.94 7.49 5.34
CA VAL A 163 20.16 7.82 6.54
C VAL A 163 19.59 9.24 6.47
N GLU A 164 20.39 10.22 6.06
CA GLU A 164 19.93 11.61 5.89
C GLU A 164 18.79 11.70 4.86
N VAL A 165 18.95 11.07 3.70
CA VAL A 165 17.92 11.04 2.64
C VAL A 165 16.65 10.35 3.11
N ALA A 166 16.77 9.22 3.81
CA ALA A 166 15.61 8.50 4.36
C ALA A 166 14.87 9.32 5.43
N ALA A 167 15.62 10.03 6.28
CA ALA A 167 15.06 10.93 7.29
C ALA A 167 14.31 12.10 6.65
N LEU A 168 14.90 12.75 5.63
CA LEU A 168 14.25 13.83 4.88
C LEU A 168 12.96 13.35 4.20
N ARG A 169 12.96 12.18 3.57
CA ARG A 169 11.76 11.59 2.96
C ARG A 169 10.64 11.41 3.98
N THR A 170 10.98 10.87 5.15
CA THR A 170 10.01 10.64 6.24
C THR A 170 9.42 11.95 6.77
N THR A 171 10.23 12.98 6.94
CA THR A 171 9.75 14.29 7.41
C THR A 171 8.90 14.99 6.34
N GLU A 172 9.30 14.94 5.07
CA GLU A 172 8.53 15.48 3.96
C GLU A 172 7.16 14.79 3.80
N GLU A 173 7.11 13.47 3.94
CA GLU A 173 5.86 12.71 3.92
C GLU A 173 4.96 13.08 5.10
N THR A 174 5.53 13.19 6.31
CA THR A 174 4.80 13.61 7.51
C THR A 174 4.22 15.02 7.34
N GLU A 175 5.00 15.97 6.85
CA GLU A 175 4.56 17.34 6.58
C GLU A 175 3.55 17.42 5.43
N ARG A 176 3.66 16.54 4.43
CA ARG A 176 2.64 16.41 3.37
C ARG A 176 1.32 15.93 3.94
N VAL A 177 1.33 14.84 4.70
CA VAL A 177 0.12 14.28 5.34
C VAL A 177 -0.52 15.30 6.27
N LYS A 178 0.27 16.02 7.06
CA LYS A 178 -0.21 17.09 7.93
C LYS A 178 -0.88 18.23 7.13
N ARG A 179 -0.23 18.72 6.07
CA ARG A 179 -0.81 19.76 5.21
C ARG A 179 -2.10 19.31 4.53
N GLU A 180 -2.16 18.06 4.07
CA GLU A 180 -3.38 17.49 3.49
C GLU A 180 -4.51 17.38 4.52
N ALA A 181 -4.20 16.97 5.75
CA ALA A 181 -5.18 16.89 6.84
C ALA A 181 -5.71 18.29 7.22
N GLU A 182 -4.82 19.28 7.34
CA GLU A 182 -5.20 20.68 7.60
C GLU A 182 -6.05 21.26 6.46
N ALA A 183 -5.70 20.99 5.20
CA ALA A 183 -6.44 21.44 4.03
C ALA A 183 -7.85 20.82 3.98
N LYS A 184 -7.97 19.50 4.20
CA LYS A 184 -9.27 18.81 4.29
C LYS A 184 -10.14 19.39 5.41
N THR A 185 -9.54 19.68 6.56
CA THR A 185 -10.25 20.27 7.70
C THR A 185 -10.79 21.66 7.36
N LYS A 186 -9.96 22.51 6.73
CA LYS A 186 -10.38 23.85 6.26
C LYS A 186 -11.50 23.76 5.22
N GLN A 187 -11.37 22.85 4.25
CA GLN A 187 -12.36 22.64 3.20
C GLN A 187 -13.71 22.15 3.76
N LEU A 188 -13.69 21.29 4.78
CA LEU A 188 -14.91 20.84 5.46
C LEU A 188 -15.57 22.00 6.23
N ALA A 189 -14.77 22.80 6.95
CA ALA A 189 -15.29 23.96 7.67
C ALA A 189 -15.89 25.02 6.73
N GLU A 190 -15.28 25.26 5.56
CA GLU A 190 -15.83 26.16 4.54
C GLU A 190 -17.14 25.63 3.94
N GLN A 191 -17.20 24.34 3.63
CA GLN A 191 -18.44 23.69 3.17
C GLN A 191 -19.56 23.77 4.20
N GLN A 192 -19.24 23.57 5.49
CA GLN A 192 -20.21 23.72 6.58
C GLN A 192 -20.70 25.17 6.68
N LYS A 193 -19.81 26.17 6.62
CA LYS A 193 -20.20 27.58 6.60
C LYS A 193 -21.10 27.93 5.43
N LEU A 194 -20.78 27.46 4.22
CA LEU A 194 -21.60 27.70 3.03
C LEU A 194 -22.98 27.02 3.15
N ALA A 195 -23.03 25.80 3.69
CA ALA A 195 -24.29 25.11 3.95
C ALA A 195 -25.15 25.86 4.98
N GLU A 196 -24.55 26.29 6.09
CA GLU A 196 -25.23 27.11 7.11
C GLU A 196 -25.75 28.42 6.50
N GLN A 197 -24.95 29.13 5.70
CA GLN A 197 -25.37 30.35 5.03
C GLN A 197 -26.58 30.10 4.13
N ARG A 198 -26.55 29.06 3.28
CA ARG A 198 -27.68 28.68 2.42
C ARG A 198 -28.94 28.37 3.22
N THR A 199 -28.80 27.67 4.35
CA THR A 199 -29.97 27.38 5.21
C THR A 199 -30.55 28.65 5.84
N ARG A 200 -29.71 29.61 6.25
CA ARG A 200 -30.18 30.91 6.79
C ARG A 200 -30.86 31.76 5.72
N GLU A 201 -30.29 31.83 4.52
CA GLU A 201 -30.88 32.55 3.38
C GLU A 201 -32.24 31.94 2.97
N ALA A 202 -32.33 30.60 2.91
CA ALA A 202 -33.58 29.91 2.61
C ALA A 202 -34.65 30.16 3.69
N ALA A 203 -34.28 30.13 4.97
CA ALA A 203 -35.19 30.44 6.08
C ALA A 203 -35.69 31.90 6.02
N ALA A 204 -34.80 32.86 5.73
CA ALA A 204 -35.17 34.26 5.58
C ALA A 204 -36.12 34.47 4.38
N ALA A 205 -35.86 33.83 3.23
CA ALA A 205 -36.73 33.89 2.06
C ALA A 205 -38.13 33.30 2.34
N GLN A 206 -38.21 32.18 3.07
CA GLN A 206 -39.48 31.59 3.50
C GLN A 206 -40.26 32.51 4.43
N GLN A 207 -39.58 33.17 5.38
CA GLN A 207 -40.21 34.16 6.25
C GLN A 207 -40.78 35.34 5.45
N ILE A 208 -40.02 35.91 4.52
CA ILE A 208 -40.49 37.00 3.65
C ILE A 208 -41.71 36.55 2.83
N ALA A 209 -41.66 35.36 2.20
CA ALA A 209 -42.78 34.83 1.43
C ALA A 209 -44.04 34.62 2.29
N SER A 210 -43.89 34.10 3.51
CA SER A 210 -45.02 33.92 4.46
C SER A 210 -45.64 35.25 4.90
N GLN A 211 -44.82 36.29 5.12
CA GLN A 211 -45.31 37.64 5.45
C GLN A 211 -46.06 38.28 4.28
N GLN A 212 -45.57 38.11 3.04
CA GLN A 212 -46.26 38.59 1.83
C GLN A 212 -47.59 37.87 1.61
N ALA A 213 -47.64 36.55 1.82
CA ALA A 213 -48.88 35.78 1.75
C ALA A 213 -49.91 36.25 2.80
N ALA A 214 -49.47 36.56 4.03
CA ALA A 214 -50.34 37.08 5.08
C ALA A 214 -50.79 38.54 4.84
N ALA A 215 -49.94 39.36 4.19
CA ALA A 215 -50.23 40.76 3.88
C ALA A 215 -51.15 40.95 2.67
N THR A 216 -51.44 39.90 1.90
CA THR A 216 -52.39 39.95 0.77
C THR A 216 -53.80 39.61 1.28
N PRO A 217 -54.73 40.55 1.48
CA PRO A 217 -56.08 40.23 1.90
C PRO A 217 -56.87 39.68 0.70
N ALA A 218 -57.29 38.42 0.80
CA ALA A 218 -58.52 37.92 0.15
C ALA A 218 -58.64 37.94 -1.39
N ALA A 219 -57.60 37.56 -2.14
CA ALA A 219 -57.79 37.06 -3.52
C ALA A 219 -57.72 35.51 -3.62
N ALA A 220 -57.47 34.82 -2.50
CA ALA A 220 -57.31 33.36 -2.44
C ALA A 220 -58.60 32.60 -2.11
N ALA A 221 -59.75 33.05 -2.62
CA ALA A 221 -60.81 32.09 -2.93
C ALA A 221 -60.41 31.46 -4.27
N PRO A 222 -60.25 30.13 -4.38
CA PRO A 222 -59.92 29.53 -5.67
C PRO A 222 -61.11 29.80 -6.61
N ALA A 223 -60.95 30.77 -7.50
CA ALA A 223 -61.86 30.95 -8.61
C ALA A 223 -61.91 29.61 -9.38
N PRO A 224 -63.09 29.10 -9.77
CA PRO A 224 -63.24 27.81 -10.44
C PRO A 224 -62.32 27.63 -11.66
N ALA A 225 -61.93 28.74 -12.31
CA ALA A 225 -60.97 28.77 -13.41
C ALA A 225 -59.58 28.17 -13.09
N ALA A 226 -59.10 28.25 -11.84
CA ALA A 226 -57.81 27.67 -11.46
C ALA A 226 -57.87 26.14 -11.37
N GLN A 227 -58.97 25.59 -10.84
CA GLN A 227 -59.20 24.15 -10.79
C GLN A 227 -59.42 23.56 -12.19
N ASP A 228 -60.05 24.31 -13.09
CA ASP A 228 -60.24 23.88 -14.48
C ASP A 228 -58.93 23.90 -15.27
N ALA A 229 -58.07 24.89 -15.05
CA ALA A 229 -56.74 24.95 -15.65
C ALA A 229 -55.85 23.78 -15.18
N GLU A 230 -55.94 23.41 -13.90
CA GLU A 230 -55.18 22.30 -13.32
C GLU A 230 -55.67 20.94 -13.84
N ARG A 231 -56.99 20.75 -13.99
CA ARG A 231 -57.57 19.55 -14.64
C ARG A 231 -57.18 19.45 -16.12
N GLN A 232 -57.20 20.56 -16.85
CA GLN A 232 -56.77 20.59 -18.25
C GLN A 232 -55.27 20.32 -18.40
N ALA A 233 -54.43 20.83 -17.49
CA ALA A 233 -53.00 20.55 -17.47
C ALA A 233 -52.70 19.08 -17.13
N ALA A 234 -53.42 18.49 -16.17
CA ALA A 234 -53.33 17.07 -15.85
C ALA A 234 -53.75 16.19 -17.05
N ALA A 235 -54.87 16.52 -17.70
CA ALA A 235 -55.34 15.81 -18.90
C ALA A 235 -54.34 15.90 -20.07
N ARG A 236 -53.69 17.05 -20.26
CA ARG A 236 -52.62 17.22 -21.26
C ARG A 236 -51.39 16.37 -20.94
N ARG A 237 -50.95 16.33 -19.68
CA ARG A 237 -49.82 15.49 -19.25
C ARG A 237 -50.12 14.00 -19.39
N GLU A 238 -51.34 13.57 -19.05
CA GLU A 238 -51.79 12.19 -19.27
C GLU A 238 -51.89 11.83 -20.75
N ALA A 239 -52.28 12.78 -21.61
CA ALA A 239 -52.29 12.60 -23.06
C ALA A 239 -50.86 12.53 -23.63
N GLU A 240 -49.96 13.39 -23.17
CA GLU A 240 -48.53 13.36 -23.52
C GLU A 240 -47.87 12.07 -23.05
N GLN A 241 -48.14 11.61 -21.82
CA GLN A 241 -47.65 10.33 -21.31
C GLN A 241 -48.20 9.15 -22.11
N ARG A 242 -49.50 9.16 -22.47
CA ARG A 242 -50.08 8.13 -23.35
C ARG A 242 -49.46 8.14 -24.75
N GLN A 243 -49.21 9.31 -25.33
CA GLN A 243 -48.49 9.42 -26.60
C GLN A 243 -47.05 8.93 -26.49
N GLN A 244 -46.33 9.28 -25.42
CA GLN A 244 -44.96 8.80 -25.19
C GLN A 244 -44.91 7.30 -24.97
N GLN A 245 -45.88 6.72 -24.24
CA GLN A 245 -45.99 5.27 -24.07
C GLN A 245 -46.36 4.56 -25.38
N ALA A 246 -47.26 5.11 -26.19
CA ALA A 246 -47.61 4.57 -27.50
C ALA A 246 -46.43 4.68 -28.48
N ALA A 247 -45.68 5.79 -28.46
CA ALA A 247 -44.45 5.97 -29.23
C ALA A 247 -43.35 5.01 -28.77
N ALA A 248 -43.21 4.75 -27.47
CA ALA A 248 -42.28 3.77 -26.92
C ALA A 248 -42.67 2.34 -27.30
N GLN A 249 -43.96 2.00 -27.30
CA GLN A 249 -44.45 0.69 -27.75
C GLN A 249 -44.32 0.51 -29.26
N ALA A 250 -44.57 1.55 -30.07
CA ALA A 250 -44.34 1.54 -31.50
C ALA A 250 -42.85 1.45 -31.85
N ALA A 251 -41.99 2.15 -31.11
CA ALA A 251 -40.53 2.05 -31.23
C ALA A 251 -40.02 0.67 -30.78
N ALA A 252 -40.58 0.08 -29.72
CA ALA A 252 -40.27 -1.27 -29.28
C ALA A 252 -40.74 -2.34 -30.29
N ALA A 253 -41.91 -2.17 -30.91
CA ALA A 253 -42.41 -3.05 -31.97
C ALA A 253 -41.61 -2.92 -33.28
N ALA A 254 -41.17 -1.69 -33.62
CA ALA A 254 -40.27 -1.45 -34.73
C ALA A 254 -38.87 -2.03 -34.47
N ALA A 255 -38.34 -1.89 -33.25
CA ALA A 255 -37.09 -2.52 -32.83
C ALA A 255 -37.19 -4.05 -32.83
N ALA A 256 -38.31 -4.63 -32.39
CA ALA A 256 -38.57 -6.07 -32.44
C ALA A 256 -38.68 -6.62 -33.88
N ARG A 257 -39.15 -5.81 -34.83
CA ARG A 257 -39.14 -6.15 -36.27
C ARG A 257 -37.76 -6.02 -36.90
N GLN A 258 -36.87 -5.21 -36.33
CA GLN A 258 -35.48 -5.05 -36.77
C GLN A 258 -34.51 -6.06 -36.10
N THR A 259 -34.89 -6.70 -35.00
CA THR A 259 -34.11 -7.75 -34.32
C THR A 259 -34.45 -9.18 -34.76
N ALA A 260 -35.25 -9.36 -35.82
CA ALA A 260 -35.22 -10.59 -36.62
C ALA A 260 -33.87 -10.66 -37.36
N ALA A 261 -32.78 -10.73 -36.60
CA ALA A 261 -31.44 -10.90 -37.11
C ALA A 261 -31.41 -12.27 -37.82
N PRO A 262 -30.84 -12.36 -39.03
CA PRO A 262 -30.67 -13.63 -39.71
C PRO A 262 -29.88 -14.56 -38.80
N THR A 263 -30.48 -15.69 -38.43
CA THR A 263 -29.84 -16.70 -37.61
C THR A 263 -28.66 -17.28 -38.39
N LEU A 264 -27.44 -16.88 -38.05
CA LEU A 264 -26.22 -17.44 -38.64
C LEU A 264 -26.12 -18.94 -38.28
N ARG A 265 -26.21 -19.81 -39.28
CA ARG A 265 -26.01 -21.25 -39.13
C ARG A 265 -24.52 -21.58 -39.29
N PRO A 266 -23.86 -22.15 -38.26
CA PRO A 266 -22.46 -22.54 -38.35
C PRO A 266 -22.31 -23.80 -39.22
N VAL A 267 -21.45 -23.72 -40.23
CA VAL A 267 -21.09 -24.87 -41.10
C VAL A 267 -19.85 -25.57 -40.55
N SER A 268 -18.86 -24.80 -40.08
CA SER A 268 -17.66 -25.34 -39.45
C SER A 268 -17.12 -24.36 -38.42
N THR A 269 -17.04 -24.80 -37.16
CA THR A 269 -16.53 -24.00 -36.03
C THR A 269 -15.46 -24.80 -35.28
N PRO A 270 -14.26 -24.98 -35.87
CA PRO A 270 -13.17 -25.65 -35.17
C PRO A 270 -12.86 -24.95 -33.85
N ALA A 271 -12.66 -25.76 -32.80
CA ALA A 271 -12.29 -25.29 -31.48
C ALA A 271 -10.93 -24.57 -31.51
N PRO A 272 -10.72 -23.55 -30.66
CA PRO A 272 -9.44 -22.88 -30.57
C PRO A 272 -8.37 -23.80 -29.98
N ARG A 273 -7.13 -23.66 -30.46
CA ARG A 273 -6.01 -24.40 -29.89
C ARG A 273 -5.69 -23.84 -28.51
N TYR A 274 -5.45 -24.72 -27.55
CA TYR A 274 -5.06 -24.31 -26.21
C TYR A 274 -3.59 -23.81 -26.18
N PRO A 275 -3.30 -22.62 -25.63
CA PRO A 275 -1.92 -22.11 -25.50
C PRO A 275 -1.04 -23.02 -24.63
N ALA A 276 0.19 -23.32 -25.07
CA ALA A 276 1.11 -24.16 -24.30
C ALA A 276 1.47 -23.57 -22.92
N ASP A 277 1.52 -22.24 -22.81
CA ASP A 277 1.80 -21.54 -21.55
C ASP A 277 0.67 -21.71 -20.54
N ALA A 278 -0.58 -21.61 -21.00
CA ALA A 278 -1.76 -21.85 -20.18
C ALA A 278 -1.88 -23.33 -19.79
N LEU A 279 -1.38 -24.25 -20.62
CA LEU A 279 -1.41 -25.69 -20.35
C LEU A 279 -0.43 -26.07 -19.25
N ARG A 280 0.79 -25.53 -19.30
CA ARG A 280 1.80 -25.70 -18.25
C ARG A 280 1.34 -25.17 -16.89
N SER A 281 0.54 -24.10 -16.91
CA SER A 281 0.02 -23.44 -15.72
C SER A 281 -1.41 -23.87 -15.34
N ASN A 282 -1.96 -24.89 -16.02
CA ASN A 282 -3.32 -25.42 -15.82
C ASN A 282 -4.43 -24.35 -15.69
N THR A 283 -4.30 -23.26 -16.44
CA THR A 283 -5.13 -22.04 -16.28
C THR A 283 -6.27 -22.05 -17.29
N SER A 284 -7.52 -22.04 -16.85
CA SER A 284 -8.70 -21.92 -17.72
C SER A 284 -9.11 -20.46 -17.96
N GLY A 285 -9.94 -20.21 -18.97
CA GLY A 285 -10.49 -18.87 -19.22
C GLY A 285 -11.56 -18.81 -20.29
N GLU A 286 -12.08 -17.61 -20.53
CA GLU A 286 -13.05 -17.35 -21.58
C GLU A 286 -12.72 -16.06 -22.34
N VAL A 287 -13.07 -16.04 -23.62
CA VAL A 287 -12.89 -14.89 -24.51
C VAL A 287 -14.19 -14.61 -25.26
N LEU A 288 -14.75 -13.43 -25.04
CA LEU A 288 -15.86 -12.89 -25.82
C LEU A 288 -15.30 -12.17 -27.03
N VAL A 289 -15.63 -12.68 -28.22
CA VAL A 289 -15.26 -12.09 -29.50
C VAL A 289 -16.49 -11.60 -30.25
N GLU A 290 -16.32 -10.53 -31.00
CA GLU A 290 -17.27 -10.07 -31.99
C GLU A 290 -16.71 -10.39 -33.37
N ILE A 291 -17.52 -11.06 -34.19
CA ILE A 291 -17.18 -11.49 -35.54
C ILE A 291 -18.18 -10.90 -36.52
N THR A 292 -17.69 -10.48 -37.68
CA THR A 292 -18.51 -10.09 -38.83
C THR A 292 -18.38 -11.18 -39.88
N VAL A 293 -19.51 -11.79 -40.25
CA VAL A 293 -19.61 -12.80 -41.29
C VAL A 293 -19.99 -12.11 -42.60
N GLY A 294 -19.24 -12.35 -43.67
CA GLY A 294 -19.52 -11.86 -45.02
C GLY A 294 -20.65 -12.62 -45.70
N THR A 295 -21.05 -12.15 -46.88
CA THR A 295 -22.13 -12.77 -47.65
C THR A 295 -21.78 -14.16 -48.19
N ASP A 296 -20.49 -14.48 -48.28
CA ASP A 296 -19.92 -15.78 -48.65
C ASP A 296 -19.86 -16.78 -47.47
N GLY A 297 -20.25 -16.37 -46.26
CA GLY A 297 -20.19 -17.19 -45.05
C GLY A 297 -18.81 -17.24 -44.38
N SER A 298 -17.83 -16.47 -44.87
CA SER A 298 -16.52 -16.34 -44.22
C SER A 298 -16.50 -15.23 -43.17
N VAL A 299 -15.60 -15.31 -42.18
CA VAL A 299 -15.44 -14.24 -41.17
C VAL A 299 -14.53 -13.16 -41.75
N THR A 300 -15.09 -11.99 -42.04
CA THR A 300 -14.38 -10.84 -42.65
C THR A 300 -13.69 -9.96 -41.60
N SER A 301 -14.24 -9.88 -40.39
CA SER A 301 -13.67 -9.13 -39.28
C SER A 301 -13.86 -9.88 -37.96
N ALA A 302 -12.86 -9.82 -37.07
CA ALA A 302 -12.92 -10.42 -35.75
C ALA A 302 -12.17 -9.54 -34.74
N ARG A 303 -12.81 -9.23 -33.62
CA ARG A 303 -12.23 -8.46 -32.52
C ARG A 303 -12.57 -9.06 -31.16
N VAL A 304 -11.64 -8.97 -30.21
CA VAL A 304 -11.89 -9.35 -28.81
C VAL A 304 -12.61 -8.21 -28.10
N LEU A 305 -13.75 -8.49 -27.49
CA LEU A 305 -14.47 -7.52 -26.64
C LEU A 305 -14.07 -7.66 -25.18
N ARG A 306 -13.86 -8.89 -24.71
CA ARG A 306 -13.50 -9.20 -23.32
C ARG A 306 -12.74 -10.52 -23.27
N ALA A 307 -11.72 -10.60 -22.42
CA ALA A 307 -10.99 -11.84 -22.15
C ALA A 307 -10.71 -11.97 -20.66
N THR A 308 -10.78 -13.18 -20.13
CA THR A 308 -10.47 -13.49 -18.72
C THR A 308 -9.77 -14.84 -18.66
N PRO A 309 -8.47 -14.91 -18.28
CA PRO A 309 -7.54 -13.83 -17.98
C PRO A 309 -7.13 -13.04 -19.24
N ALA A 310 -6.83 -11.75 -19.05
CA ALA A 310 -6.51 -10.85 -20.16
C ALA A 310 -5.25 -11.31 -20.93
N ARG A 311 -5.26 -11.15 -22.26
CA ARG A 311 -4.12 -11.38 -23.18
C ARG A 311 -3.59 -12.83 -23.23
N THR A 312 -4.17 -13.75 -22.47
CA THR A 312 -3.68 -15.14 -22.38
C THR A 312 -4.23 -16.00 -23.53
N PHE A 313 -5.52 -15.80 -23.86
CA PHE A 313 -6.24 -16.61 -24.85
C PHE A 313 -6.60 -15.85 -26.13
N ASP A 314 -6.41 -14.53 -26.15
CA ASP A 314 -6.86 -13.62 -27.20
C ASP A 314 -6.33 -14.03 -28.59
N ARG A 315 -5.04 -14.38 -28.68
CA ARG A 315 -4.39 -14.76 -29.94
C ARG A 315 -4.98 -16.03 -30.53
N GLU A 316 -5.13 -17.07 -29.71
CA GLU A 316 -5.65 -18.36 -30.16
C GLU A 316 -7.15 -18.29 -30.45
N ALA A 317 -7.90 -17.48 -29.67
CA ALA A 317 -9.31 -17.20 -29.93
C ALA A 317 -9.50 -16.54 -31.29
N LEU A 318 -8.73 -15.48 -31.60
CA LEU A 318 -8.79 -14.79 -32.90
C LEU A 318 -8.34 -15.70 -34.07
N ALA A 319 -7.34 -16.55 -33.86
CA ALA A 319 -6.88 -17.49 -34.89
C ALA A 319 -7.96 -18.55 -35.23
N ALA A 320 -8.71 -19.00 -34.23
CA ALA A 320 -9.78 -19.98 -34.40
C ALA A 320 -10.99 -19.40 -35.13
N VAL A 321 -11.48 -18.23 -34.71
CA VAL A 321 -12.66 -17.62 -35.34
C VAL A 321 -12.44 -17.19 -36.78
N LYS A 322 -11.19 -16.88 -37.18
CA LYS A 322 -10.85 -16.64 -38.60
C LYS A 322 -11.07 -17.87 -39.49
N ARG A 323 -11.02 -19.07 -38.91
CA ARG A 323 -11.23 -20.35 -39.60
C ARG A 323 -12.69 -20.79 -39.59
N TRP A 324 -13.55 -20.09 -38.86
CA TRP A 324 -14.97 -20.42 -38.85
C TRP A 324 -15.62 -20.16 -40.20
N ARG A 325 -16.61 -20.99 -40.51
CA ARG A 325 -17.43 -20.92 -41.71
C ARG A 325 -18.89 -21.02 -41.32
N PHE A 326 -19.69 -20.15 -41.90
CA PHE A 326 -21.12 -20.05 -41.71
C PHE A 326 -21.80 -20.24 -43.07
N GLU A 327 -23.10 -20.50 -43.06
CA GLU A 327 -23.87 -20.51 -44.29
C GLU A 327 -23.86 -19.11 -44.92
N PRO A 328 -23.78 -19.00 -46.26
CA PRO A 328 -23.88 -17.72 -46.97
C PRO A 328 -25.14 -16.95 -46.55
N VAL A 329 -24.96 -15.65 -46.29
CA VAL A 329 -26.03 -14.75 -45.84
C VAL A 329 -26.23 -13.63 -46.84
N ALA A 330 -27.46 -13.13 -46.97
CA ALA A 330 -27.78 -12.08 -47.94
C ALA A 330 -27.09 -10.73 -47.66
N ALA A 331 -26.66 -10.48 -46.42
CA ALA A 331 -25.93 -9.29 -46.02
C ALA A 331 -24.92 -9.62 -44.91
N PRO A 332 -23.82 -8.86 -44.74
CA PRO A 332 -22.87 -9.10 -43.66
C PRO A 332 -23.53 -9.01 -42.28
N VAL A 333 -23.27 -9.99 -41.42
CA VAL A 333 -23.87 -10.09 -40.08
C VAL A 333 -22.78 -10.05 -39.02
N THR A 334 -22.90 -9.09 -38.08
CA THR A 334 -22.02 -9.02 -36.92
C THR A 334 -22.67 -9.72 -35.73
N THR A 335 -21.97 -10.69 -35.14
CA THR A 335 -22.44 -11.47 -33.98
C THR A 335 -21.36 -11.60 -32.92
N ARG A 336 -21.76 -11.86 -31.67
CA ARG A 336 -20.86 -12.04 -30.53
C ARG A 336 -20.85 -13.49 -30.09
N ARG A 337 -19.67 -14.05 -29.82
CA ARG A 337 -19.48 -15.44 -29.41
C ARG A 337 -18.48 -15.52 -28.26
N THR A 338 -18.80 -16.33 -27.26
CA THR A 338 -17.89 -16.63 -26.15
C THR A 338 -17.19 -17.95 -26.43
N LEU A 339 -15.86 -17.97 -26.38
CA LEU A 339 -15.04 -19.17 -26.48
C LEU A 339 -14.50 -19.49 -25.08
N ALA A 340 -14.79 -20.69 -24.59
CA ALA A 340 -14.23 -21.20 -23.34
C ALA A 340 -12.94 -22.00 -23.63
N PHE A 341 -11.97 -21.90 -22.72
CA PHE A 341 -10.70 -22.60 -22.75
C PHE A 341 -10.55 -23.39 -21.45
N SER A 342 -10.51 -24.72 -21.58
CA SER A 342 -10.29 -25.63 -20.45
C SER A 342 -9.11 -26.59 -20.72
N PRO A 343 -8.27 -26.88 -19.72
CA PRO A 343 -7.18 -27.84 -19.87
C PRO A 343 -7.77 -29.26 -19.97
N GLY A 344 -8.00 -29.72 -21.21
CA GLY A 344 -8.62 -31.02 -21.47
C GLY A 344 -9.45 -31.09 -22.76
N GLY A 345 -9.77 -29.94 -23.36
CA GLY A 345 -10.62 -29.83 -24.56
C GLY A 345 -11.81 -28.91 -24.35
#